data_AF-A0A842Q7Z0-F1
#
_entry.id   AF-A0A842Q7Z0-F1
#
_cell.length_a   1.000
_cell.length_b   1.000
_cell.length_c   1.000
_cell.angle_alpha   90.00
_cell.angle_beta   90.00
_cell.angle_gamma   90.00
#
_symmetry.space_group_name_H-M   'P 1'
#
loop_
_entity.id
_entity.type
_entity.pdbx_description
1 polymer ?
#
loop_
_entity_poly.entity_id
_entity_poly.type
_entity_poly.pdbx_seq_one_letter_code
_entity_poly.pdbx_strand_id
1 'polypeptide(L)'
;MARWFGTKDFSRNSNEIDQLIQTINEQSAEQRQIVDSFNKAMNNFAEQRSLETCLEALNTSMQLANIRGKLVECYIYYARLLEKEVVRLSKIKDLKDSQNSIK
;
A
#
# COMPACT_ATOMS: atom_id res chain seq x y z
N MET A 1 -10.43 -0.41 13.97
CA MET A 1 -9.95 -0.28 12.57
C MET A 1 -10.84 -1.15 11.70
N ALA A 2 -11.74 -0.53 10.94
CA ALA A 2 -12.47 -1.28 9.92
C ALA A 2 -11.45 -1.81 8.91
N ARG A 3 -11.50 -3.11 8.59
CA ARG A 3 -10.72 -3.70 7.50
C ARG A 3 -11.42 -3.29 6.21
N TRP A 4 -10.90 -2.25 5.55
CA TRP A 4 -11.55 -1.68 4.36
C TRP A 4 -11.31 -2.53 3.12
N PHE A 5 -10.23 -3.30 3.07
CA PHE A 5 -10.02 -4.28 2.01
C PHE A 5 -10.56 -5.64 2.41
N GLY A 6 -11.66 -6.00 1.75
CA GLY A 6 -11.94 -7.41 1.52
C GLY A 6 -10.76 -7.98 0.74
N THR A 7 -10.00 -8.87 1.37
CA THR A 7 -9.02 -9.78 0.73
C THR A 7 -9.68 -10.71 -0.32
N LYS A 8 -10.86 -10.35 -0.83
CA LYS A 8 -11.68 -11.06 -1.79
C LYS A 8 -11.34 -10.65 -3.23
N ASP A 9 -10.85 -9.44 -3.47
CA ASP A 9 -10.49 -8.99 -4.84
C ASP A 9 -9.19 -9.60 -5.36
N PHE A 10 -8.32 -10.11 -4.48
CA PHE A 10 -7.06 -10.77 -4.87
C PHE A 10 -7.20 -12.30 -5.04
N SER A 11 -8.43 -12.83 -5.13
CA SER A 11 -8.66 -14.28 -5.17
C SER A 11 -8.14 -14.95 -6.46
N ARG A 12 -7.05 -15.72 -6.33
CA ARG A 12 -6.67 -16.90 -7.15
C ARG A 12 -6.33 -16.68 -8.63
N ASN A 13 -5.38 -15.81 -8.97
CA ASN A 13 -4.79 -15.81 -10.32
C ASN A 13 -3.29 -15.49 -10.31
N SER A 14 -2.58 -15.96 -11.33
CA SER A 14 -1.13 -15.68 -11.56
C SER A 14 -0.78 -14.20 -11.63
N ASN A 15 -1.79 -13.32 -11.77
CA ASN A 15 -1.66 -11.88 -11.92
C ASN A 15 -1.86 -11.10 -10.60
N GLU A 16 -2.01 -11.81 -9.48
CA GLU A 16 -2.26 -11.19 -8.17
C GLU A 16 -1.16 -10.19 -7.76
N ILE A 17 0.11 -10.54 -7.99
CA ILE A 17 1.25 -9.65 -7.71
C ILE A 17 1.23 -8.44 -8.64
N ASP A 18 0.94 -8.63 -9.93
CA ASP A 18 0.90 -7.54 -10.90
C ASP A 18 -0.21 -6.53 -10.58
N GLN A 19 -1.39 -7.03 -10.20
CA GLN A 19 -2.52 -6.20 -9.76
C GLN A 19 -2.20 -5.44 -8.47
N LEU A 20 -1.49 -6.07 -7.53
CA LEU A 20 -1.04 -5.43 -6.31
C LEU A 20 -0.02 -4.33 -6.59
N ILE A 21 0.97 -4.59 -7.46
CA ILE A 21 1.97 -3.61 -7.90
C ILE A 21 1.28 -2.44 -8.60
N GLN A 22 0.33 -2.71 -9.49
CA GLN A 22 -0.45 -1.68 -10.16
C GLN A 22 -1.19 -0.80 -9.15
N THR A 23 -1.91 -1.41 -8.20
CA THR A 23 -2.61 -0.69 -7.13
C THR A 23 -1.65 0.18 -6.31
N ILE A 24 -0.47 -0.34 -5.93
CA ILE A 24 0.55 0.42 -5.20
C ILE A 24 1.00 1.64 -6.01
N ASN A 25 1.24 1.47 -7.31
CA ASN A 25 1.69 2.55 -8.19
C ASN A 25 0.64 3.64 -8.35
N GLU A 26 -0.62 3.25 -8.57
CA GLU A 26 -1.76 4.16 -8.68
C GLU A 26 -1.96 4.96 -7.40
N GLN A 27 -2.02 4.28 -6.25
CA GLN A 27 -2.18 4.93 -4.94
C GLN A 27 -0.97 5.81 -4.58
N SER A 28 0.24 5.44 -4.99
CA SER A 28 1.45 6.26 -4.77
C SER A 28 1.49 7.50 -5.67
N ALA A 29 0.91 7.44 -6.87
CA ALA A 29 0.73 8.59 -7.74
C ALA A 29 -0.33 9.54 -7.17
N GLU A 30 -1.47 8.99 -6.74
CA GLU A 30 -2.54 9.73 -6.06
C GLU A 30 -2.04 10.40 -4.78
N GLN A 31 -1.23 9.70 -3.97
CA GLN A 31 -0.61 10.25 -2.76
C GLN A 31 0.22 11.50 -3.07
N ARG A 32 1.02 11.49 -4.15
CA ARG A 32 1.84 12.65 -4.52
C ARG A 32 0.97 13.86 -4.84
N GLN A 33 -0.10 13.66 -5.61
CA GLN A 33 -1.04 14.73 -5.97
C GLN A 33 -1.76 15.29 -4.74
N ILE A 34 -2.24 14.44 -3.82
CA ILE A 34 -2.94 14.92 -2.63
C ILE A 34 -2.00 15.61 -1.64
N VAL A 35 -0.71 15.22 -1.58
CA VAL A 35 0.29 15.93 -0.76
C VAL A 35 0.47 17.36 -1.24
N ASP A 36 0.55 17.58 -2.55
CA ASP A 36 0.65 18.93 -3.12
C ASP A 36 -0.60 19.76 -2.80
N SER A 37 -1.79 19.16 -2.92
CA SER A 37 -3.06 19.81 -2.56
C SER A 37 -3.16 20.11 -1.06
N PHE A 38 -2.73 19.19 -0.20
CA PHE A 38 -2.68 19.38 1.25
C PHE A 38 -1.75 20.52 1.62
N ASN A 39 -0.55 20.59 1.03
CA ASN A 39 0.40 21.67 1.29
C ASN A 39 -0.19 23.03 0.91
N LYS A 40 -0.87 23.12 -0.25
CA LYS A 40 -1.56 24.35 -0.66
C LYS A 40 -2.69 24.72 0.31
N ALA A 41 -3.54 23.77 0.68
CA ALA A 41 -4.65 24.02 1.60
C ALA A 41 -4.15 24.48 2.99
N MET A 42 -3.08 23.86 3.50
CA MET A 42 -2.45 24.25 4.76
C MET A 42 -1.83 25.65 4.70
N ASN A 43 -1.19 26.01 3.59
CA ASN A 43 -0.65 27.37 3.40
C ASN A 43 -1.78 28.40 3.37
N ASN A 44 -2.85 28.15 2.62
CA ASN A 44 -4.02 29.04 2.57
C ASN A 44 -4.64 29.20 3.96
N PHE A 45 -4.77 28.10 4.71
CA PHE A 45 -5.26 28.15 6.08
C PHE A 45 -4.34 28.94 7.01
N ALA A 46 -3.02 28.76 6.93
CA ALA A 46 -2.06 29.50 7.73
C ALA A 46 -2.11 31.02 7.46
N GLU A 47 -2.38 31.40 6.22
CA GLU A 47 -2.45 32.79 5.78
C GLU A 47 -3.79 33.45 6.16
N GLN A 48 -4.92 32.82 5.79
CA GLN A 48 -6.25 33.41 5.94
C GLN A 48 -6.92 33.11 7.29
N ARG A 49 -6.65 31.93 7.88
CA ARG A 49 -7.25 31.45 9.13
C ARG A 49 -8.78 31.50 9.16
N SER A 50 -9.40 31.26 8.01
CA SER A 50 -10.85 31.23 7.86
C SER A 50 -11.41 29.83 8.14
N LEU A 51 -12.71 29.74 8.46
CA LEU A 51 -13.39 28.45 8.59
C LEU A 51 -13.34 27.65 7.27
N GLU A 52 -13.49 28.34 6.14
CA GLU A 52 -13.44 27.73 4.81
C GLU A 52 -12.09 27.05 4.54
N THR A 53 -10.99 27.79 4.71
CA THR A 53 -9.63 27.23 4.52
C THR A 53 -9.29 26.13 5.53
N CYS A 54 -9.85 26.19 6.75
CA CYS A 54 -9.74 25.11 7.73
C CYS A 54 -10.42 23.82 7.24
N LEU A 55 -11.64 23.93 6.68
CA LEU A 55 -12.38 22.78 6.15
C LEU A 55 -11.70 22.18 4.91
N GLU A 56 -11.10 23.01 4.05
CA GLU A 56 -10.30 22.55 2.91
C GLU A 56 -9.06 21.77 3.36
N ALA A 57 -8.32 22.32 4.34
CA ALA A 57 -7.16 21.66 4.93
C ALA A 57 -7.54 20.33 5.61
N LEU A 58 -8.68 20.30 6.32
CA LEU A 58 -9.20 19.08 6.93
C LEU A 58 -9.56 18.02 5.87
N ASN A 59 -10.26 18.42 4.82
CA ASN A 59 -10.68 17.51 3.75
C ASN A 59 -9.46 16.87 3.06
N THR A 60 -8.46 17.67 2.69
CA THR A 60 -7.22 17.17 2.08
C THR A 60 -6.42 16.28 3.04
N SER A 61 -6.42 16.60 4.34
CA SER A 61 -5.82 15.74 5.39
C SER A 61 -6.48 14.38 5.48
N MET A 62 -7.82 14.33 5.45
CA MET A 62 -8.58 13.08 5.49
C MET A 62 -8.31 12.21 4.25
N GLN A 63 -8.27 12.82 3.07
CA GLN A 63 -7.94 12.11 1.83
C GLN A 63 -6.53 11.53 1.87
N LEU A 64 -5.54 12.30 2.33
CA LEU A 64 -4.16 11.83 2.50
C LEU A 64 -4.08 10.66 3.49
N ALA A 65 -4.78 10.74 4.61
CA ALA A 65 -4.83 9.66 5.59
C ALA A 65 -5.44 8.38 5.00
N ASN A 66 -6.50 8.51 4.19
CA ASN A 66 -7.15 7.38 3.52
C ASN A 66 -6.19 6.69 2.54
N ILE A 67 -5.53 7.45 1.65
CA ILE A 67 -4.56 6.88 0.69
C ILE A 67 -3.40 6.20 1.40
N ARG A 68 -2.87 6.81 2.47
CA ARG A 68 -1.82 6.19 3.30
C ARG A 68 -2.28 4.88 3.92
N GLY A 69 -3.52 4.80 4.41
CA GLY A 69 -4.11 3.56 4.91
C GLY A 69 -4.11 2.47 3.84
N LYS A 70 -4.59 2.79 2.64
CA LYS A 70 -4.63 1.86 1.51
C LYS A 70 -3.23 1.33 1.12
N LEU A 71 -2.25 2.23 1.05
CA LEU A 71 -0.86 1.85 0.73
C LEU A 71 -0.26 0.93 1.78
N VAL A 72 -0.46 1.22 3.07
CA VAL A 72 0.00 0.35 4.15
C VAL A 72 -0.60 -1.04 4.03
N GLU A 73 -1.89 -1.16 3.74
CA GLU A 73 -2.54 -2.46 3.53
C GLU A 73 -1.95 -3.22 2.34
N CYS A 74 -1.67 -2.53 1.22
CA CYS A 74 -1.03 -3.13 0.06
C CYS A 74 0.39 -3.64 0.37
N TYR A 75 1.20 -2.85 1.08
CA TYR A 75 2.56 -3.26 1.45
C TYR A 75 2.57 -4.40 2.47
N ILE A 76 1.65 -4.41 3.42
CA ILE A 76 1.45 -5.56 4.33
C ILE A 76 1.11 -6.81 3.52
N TYR A 77 0.23 -6.68 2.52
CA TYR A 77 -0.13 -7.81 1.68
C TYR A 77 1.05 -8.32 0.85
N TYR A 78 1.79 -7.41 0.23
CA TYR A 78 3.00 -7.72 -0.52
C TYR A 78 4.05 -8.44 0.33
N ALA A 79 4.31 -7.95 1.55
CA ALA A 79 5.26 -8.55 2.48
C ALA A 79 4.88 -10.01 2.83
N ARG A 80 3.57 -10.29 3.01
CA ARG A 80 3.07 -11.65 3.26
C ARG A 80 3.26 -12.57 2.07
N LEU A 81 3.08 -12.07 0.84
CA LEU A 81 3.33 -12.87 -0.37
C LEU A 81 4.82 -13.18 -0.51
N LEU A 82 5.68 -12.19 -0.27
CA LEU A 82 7.12 -12.36 -0.28
C LEU A 82 7.61 -13.38 0.76
N GLU A 83 7.10 -13.29 2.00
CA GLU A 83 7.43 -14.23 3.07
C GLU A 83 7.09 -15.68 2.69
N LYS A 84 5.89 -15.91 2.13
CA LYS A 84 5.48 -17.24 1.65
C LYS A 84 6.43 -17.77 0.59
N GLU A 85 6.85 -16.91 -0.33
CA GLU A 85 7.75 -17.30 -1.42
C GLU A 85 9.16 -17.62 -0.91
N VAL A 86 9.69 -16.82 0.03
CA VAL A 86 10.97 -17.10 0.70
C VAL A 86 10.95 -18.46 1.41
N VAL A 87 9.87 -18.75 2.15
CA VAL A 87 9.71 -20.05 2.83
C VAL A 87 9.65 -21.20 1.82
N ARG A 88 8.91 -21.03 0.71
CA ARG A 88 8.79 -22.04 -0.36
C ARG A 88 10.16 -22.34 -0.99
N LEU A 89 10.90 -21.30 -1.36
CA LEU A 89 12.22 -21.43 -1.97
C LEU A 89 13.25 -22.06 -1.01
N SER A 90 13.19 -21.70 0.27
CA SER A 90 14.06 -22.28 1.31
C SER A 90 13.85 -23.80 1.42
N LYS A 91 12.59 -24.25 1.47
CA LYS A 91 12.27 -25.69 1.49
C LYS A 91 12.76 -26.43 0.25
N ILE A 92 12.66 -25.81 -0.93
CA ILE A 92 13.16 -26.41 -2.18
C ILE A 92 14.68 -26.54 -2.15
N LYS A 93 15.38 -25.55 -1.59
CA LYS A 93 16.83 -25.60 -1.40
C LYS A 93 17.23 -26.75 -0.48
N ASP A 94 16.60 -26.86 0.70
CA ASP A 94 16.90 -27.92 1.67
C ASP A 94 16.69 -29.33 1.08
N LEU A 95 15.64 -29.51 0.27
CA LEU A 95 15.37 -30.76 -0.44
C LEU A 95 16.45 -31.08 -1.48
N LYS A 96 16.92 -30.08 -2.24
CA LYS A 96 18.00 -30.25 -3.22
C LYS A 96 19.33 -30.60 -2.55
N ASP A 97 19.65 -29.94 -1.45
CA ASP A 97 20.89 -30.18 -0.68
C ASP A 97 20.90 -31.59 -0.07
N SER A 98 19.73 -32.06 0.39
CA SER A 98 19.56 -33.44 0.88
C SER A 98 19.74 -34.50 -0.23
N GLN A 99 19.27 -34.22 -1.45
CA GLN A 99 19.44 -35.14 -2.59
C GLN A 99 20.88 -35.24 -3.10
N ASN A 100 21.64 -34.14 -3.01
CA ASN A 100 23.04 -34.11 -3.41
C ASN A 100 23.99 -34.78 -2.39
N SER A 101 23.58 -34.91 -1.13
CA SER A 101 24.38 -35.53 -0.06
C SER A 101 24.31 -37.08 -0.04
N ILE A 102 23.46 -37.67 -0.88
CA ILE A 102 23.24 -39.13 -0.97
C ILE A 102 23.91 -39.72 -2.24
N LYS A 103 24.49 -38.88 -3.10
CA LYS A 103 25.28 -39.29 -4.27
C LYS A 103 26.76 -39.12 -4.00
#